data_AF-A0A2M7E679-F1
#
_entry.id   AF-A0A2M7E679-F1
#
_cell.length_a   1.000
_cell.length_b   1.000
_cell.length_c   1.000
_cell.angle_alpha   90.00
_cell.angle_beta   90.00
_cell.angle_gamma   90.00
#
_symmetry.space_group_name_H-M   'P 1'
#
loop_
_entity.id
_entity.type
_entity.pdbx_description
1 polymer ?
#
loop_
_entity_poly.entity_id
_entity_poly.type
_entity_poly.pdbx_seq_one_letter_code
_entity_poly.pdbx_strand_id
1 'polypeptide(L)'
;MQLRFLFFIFLLIFIFKNLYSQNETQYTDTSKTNNYTRILDAEDYNADILNEILRKEINKYRLKQKSDTLTFETILKNAADDQAAFMAQTGNAVYEQGGKKNTTGKRIMLYGGSDNGEELVVKMPIKKGTELFTYGKVVDDIMFKWLSDKKGIIVLNDPKYMFYGIGSTLDDEHKKVYVSAVFGNYSSYNAGSTRKDELSIPFTTKKYGLKKIDDNICSRCNKFRNIDDLQRGLYVKDGNIYFKYDNFKALKKLLKDPSDGIVVDVVQRAQYPCEGENIIDNNLVNKGVMLKRYKVSKLEKKNLVKVQKNKVEVLIGPLPKGISDNYELNLLLVLEKRVCRTISPSFSEEGGVEYSNLIELLADTIVIGETEYKPAIENSILEFIIPFEKNKSNYKPEDIEPLIKKLKEPDFIINKLSIIAYSSIEGNDETNKALQKNRAESIVNALKSRQTKKVAYNITTGDNIEDFKHDVLGTEFANIANMSVSEAQEYISKNNLINKLEPILQ
;
A
#
# COMPACT_ATOMS: atom_id res chain seq x y z
N MET A 1 -21.29 -63.06 -23.68
CA MET A 1 -19.86 -62.65 -23.64
C MET A 1 -19.69 -61.13 -23.53
N GLN A 2 -20.50 -60.33 -24.22
CA GLN A 2 -20.39 -58.85 -24.20
C GLN A 2 -20.75 -58.19 -22.85
N LEU A 3 -21.69 -58.73 -22.07
CA LEU A 3 -22.07 -58.14 -20.78
C LEU A 3 -20.99 -58.29 -19.69
N ARG A 4 -20.23 -59.39 -19.73
CA ARG A 4 -19.07 -59.59 -18.83
C ARG A 4 -17.91 -58.67 -19.18
N PHE A 5 -17.75 -58.34 -20.47
CA PHE A 5 -16.71 -57.44 -20.93
C PHE A 5 -17.00 -55.98 -20.54
N LEU A 6 -18.27 -55.55 -20.64
CA LEU A 6 -18.71 -54.23 -20.15
C LEU A 6 -18.56 -54.08 -18.63
N PHE A 7 -18.87 -55.14 -17.87
CA PHE A 7 -18.68 -55.12 -16.41
C PHE A 7 -17.20 -55.04 -16.03
N PHE A 8 -16.33 -55.70 -16.80
CA PHE A 8 -14.88 -55.64 -16.59
C PHE A 8 -14.29 -54.26 -16.92
N ILE A 9 -14.78 -53.60 -17.97
CA ILE A 9 -14.40 -52.21 -18.30
C ILE A 9 -14.88 -51.23 -17.23
N PHE A 10 -16.09 -51.40 -16.69
CA PHE A 10 -16.60 -50.56 -15.60
C PHE A 10 -15.82 -50.76 -14.29
N LEU A 11 -15.42 -52.00 -13.99
CA LEU A 11 -14.56 -52.32 -12.86
C LEU A 11 -13.16 -51.70 -13.01
N LEU A 12 -12.59 -51.72 -14.23
CA LEU A 12 -11.31 -51.07 -14.53
C LEU A 12 -11.40 -49.55 -14.34
N ILE A 13 -12.45 -48.89 -14.80
CA ILE A 13 -12.63 -47.43 -14.61
C ILE A 13 -12.77 -47.07 -13.13
N PHE A 14 -13.38 -47.95 -12.32
CA PHE A 14 -13.48 -47.75 -10.86
C PHE A 14 -12.14 -47.96 -10.14
N ILE A 15 -11.31 -48.90 -10.61
CA ILE A 15 -9.96 -49.14 -10.08
C ILE A 15 -9.02 -47.98 -10.48
N PHE A 16 -9.12 -47.47 -11.71
CA PHE A 16 -8.31 -46.32 -12.17
C PHE A 16 -8.70 -44.98 -11.53
N LYS A 17 -9.99 -44.77 -11.18
CA LYS A 17 -10.39 -43.57 -10.40
C LYS A 17 -9.84 -43.55 -8.98
N ASN A 18 -9.59 -44.73 -8.38
CA ASN A 18 -8.97 -44.83 -7.05
C ASN A 18 -7.43 -44.81 -7.09
N LEU A 19 -6.81 -44.94 -8.27
CA LEU A 19 -5.35 -44.84 -8.46
C LEU A 19 -4.85 -43.43 -8.82
N TYR A 20 -5.76 -42.48 -9.12
CA TYR A 20 -5.46 -41.04 -9.28
C TYR A 20 -6.10 -40.17 -8.19
N SER A 21 -6.53 -40.79 -7.07
CA SER A 21 -6.80 -40.07 -5.83
C SER A 21 -5.48 -39.81 -5.13
N GLN A 22 -5.01 -38.56 -5.21
CA GLN A 22 -4.04 -37.92 -4.31
C GLN A 22 -3.11 -38.86 -3.54
N ASN A 23 -1.91 -39.09 -4.06
CA ASN A 23 -0.75 -39.13 -3.17
C ASN A 23 -0.41 -37.68 -2.79
N GLU A 24 -1.32 -37.03 -2.05
CA GLU A 24 -0.84 -36.19 -0.96
C GLU A 24 -0.22 -37.20 -0.01
N THR A 25 1.10 -37.30 -0.04
CA THR A 25 1.84 -37.86 1.08
C THR A 25 1.34 -37.08 2.29
N GLN A 26 0.47 -37.68 3.09
CA GLN A 26 0.26 -37.26 4.46
C GLN A 26 1.60 -37.45 5.15
N TYR A 27 2.49 -36.46 4.99
CA TYR A 27 3.31 -36.05 6.09
C TYR A 27 2.31 -35.72 7.19
N THR A 28 2.09 -36.68 8.07
CA THR A 28 1.74 -36.38 9.45
C THR A 28 2.86 -35.47 9.96
N ASP A 29 2.67 -34.16 9.74
CA ASP A 29 3.56 -33.11 10.20
C ASP A 29 3.34 -32.98 11.71
N THR A 30 3.90 -33.94 12.44
CA THR A 30 4.02 -33.94 13.89
C THR A 30 5.10 -32.96 14.38
N SER A 31 5.54 -32.02 13.54
CA SER A 31 6.23 -30.80 13.98
C SER A 31 5.96 -29.64 13.01
N LYS A 32 4.77 -29.01 13.07
CA LYS A 32 4.61 -27.64 12.57
C LYS A 32 5.47 -26.70 13.43
N THR A 33 6.76 -26.68 13.16
CA THR A 33 7.70 -25.74 13.75
C THR A 33 7.22 -24.36 13.34
N ASN A 34 6.90 -23.52 14.33
CA ASN A 34 6.55 -22.14 14.07
C ASN A 34 7.77 -21.43 13.46
N ASN A 35 7.82 -21.31 12.14
CA ASN A 35 8.93 -20.67 11.42
C ASN A 35 9.18 -19.23 11.89
N TYR A 36 8.19 -18.58 12.51
CA TYR A 36 8.35 -17.26 13.11
C TYR A 36 9.37 -17.25 14.26
N THR A 37 9.36 -18.27 15.11
CA THR A 37 10.24 -18.39 16.27
C THR A 37 11.53 -19.15 15.95
N ARG A 38 11.70 -19.64 14.71
CA ARG A 38 12.92 -20.30 14.27
C ARG A 38 14.06 -19.30 14.24
N ILE A 39 15.22 -19.69 14.78
CA ILE A 39 16.46 -18.91 14.73
C ILE A 39 16.88 -18.77 13.26
N LEU A 40 17.22 -17.54 12.86
CA LEU A 40 17.83 -17.24 11.57
C LEU A 40 19.34 -17.41 11.73
N ASP A 41 19.79 -18.64 11.56
CA ASP A 41 21.20 -18.97 11.40
C ASP A 41 21.63 -18.71 9.95
N ALA A 42 22.83 -18.19 9.76
CA ALA A 42 23.39 -17.95 8.45
C ALA A 42 23.70 -19.24 7.69
N GLU A 43 24.15 -20.29 8.39
CA GLU A 43 24.50 -21.57 7.76
C GLU A 43 23.26 -22.34 7.26
N ASP A 44 22.10 -22.03 7.85
CA ASP A 44 20.80 -22.63 7.55
C ASP A 44 19.78 -21.55 7.12
N TYR A 45 20.27 -20.48 6.51
CA TYR A 45 19.42 -19.39 6.05
C TYR A 45 18.56 -19.85 4.88
N ASN A 46 17.26 -19.58 4.99
CA ASN A 46 16.27 -19.90 3.98
C ASN A 46 15.47 -18.64 3.63
N ALA A 47 15.72 -18.12 2.43
CA ALA A 47 15.03 -16.94 1.92
C ALA A 47 13.52 -17.13 1.82
N ASP A 48 13.05 -18.32 1.45
CA ASP A 48 11.61 -18.59 1.30
C ASP A 48 10.88 -18.47 2.64
N ILE A 49 11.49 -18.90 3.75
CA ILE A 49 10.90 -18.74 5.09
C ILE A 49 10.73 -17.25 5.42
N LEU A 50 11.78 -16.45 5.27
CA LEU A 50 11.73 -15.01 5.56
C LEU A 50 10.69 -14.30 4.67
N ASN A 51 10.70 -14.60 3.38
CA ASN A 51 9.81 -13.99 2.39
C ASN A 51 8.34 -14.37 2.65
N GLU A 52 8.07 -15.60 3.08
CA GLU A 52 6.72 -16.10 3.37
C GLU A 52 6.12 -15.47 4.63
N ILE A 53 6.93 -15.31 5.68
CA ILE A 53 6.53 -14.61 6.92
C ILE A 53 6.31 -13.12 6.63
N LEU A 54 7.23 -12.48 5.90
CA LEU A 54 7.10 -11.06 5.56
C LEU A 54 5.84 -10.78 4.71
N ARG A 55 5.56 -11.64 3.72
CA ARG A 55 4.31 -11.59 2.95
C ARG A 55 3.07 -11.64 3.85
N LYS A 56 3.05 -12.57 4.82
CA LYS A 56 1.93 -12.70 5.75
C LYS A 56 1.72 -11.43 6.56
N GLU A 57 2.79 -10.83 7.09
CA GLU A 57 2.71 -9.59 7.86
C GLU A 57 2.31 -8.38 7.01
N ILE A 58 2.79 -8.27 5.77
CA ILE A 58 2.33 -7.23 4.82
C ILE A 58 0.81 -7.35 4.58
N ASN A 59 0.32 -8.55 4.27
CA ASN A 59 -1.10 -8.76 3.99
C ASN A 59 -1.97 -8.57 5.24
N LYS A 60 -1.51 -8.99 6.42
CA LYS A 60 -2.16 -8.73 7.70
C LYS A 60 -2.25 -7.23 7.99
N TYR A 61 -1.17 -6.48 7.74
CA TYR A 61 -1.19 -5.02 7.84
C TYR A 61 -2.22 -4.41 6.87
N ARG A 62 -2.21 -4.79 5.59
CA ARG A 62 -3.15 -4.28 4.58
C ARG A 62 -4.61 -4.54 4.94
N LEU A 63 -4.93 -5.75 5.41
CA LEU A 63 -6.27 -6.08 5.89
C LEU A 63 -6.70 -5.19 7.08
N LYS A 64 -5.80 -4.91 8.02
CA LYS A 64 -6.06 -3.97 9.13
C LYS A 64 -6.34 -2.55 8.63
N GLN A 65 -5.73 -2.14 7.52
CA GLN A 65 -5.98 -0.87 6.84
C GLN A 65 -7.18 -0.91 5.86
N LYS A 66 -7.99 -1.99 5.89
CA LYS A 66 -9.13 -2.20 4.98
C LYS A 66 -8.74 -2.15 3.49
N SER A 67 -7.51 -2.59 3.19
CA SER A 67 -7.00 -2.74 1.82
C SER A 67 -6.95 -4.21 1.42
N ASP A 68 -7.07 -4.48 0.13
CA ASP A 68 -6.99 -5.84 -0.41
C ASP A 68 -5.61 -6.46 -0.21
N THR A 69 -5.56 -7.79 -0.08
CA THR A 69 -4.30 -8.55 -0.01
C THR A 69 -3.58 -8.58 -1.36
N LEU A 70 -2.26 -8.66 -1.30
CA LEU A 70 -1.41 -8.79 -2.49
C LEU A 70 -1.25 -10.27 -2.88
N THR A 71 -1.22 -10.51 -4.19
CA THR A 71 -1.00 -11.82 -4.80
C THR A 71 0.45 -11.94 -5.29
N PHE A 72 1.05 -13.11 -5.13
CA PHE A 72 2.43 -13.36 -5.53
C PHE A 72 2.57 -13.35 -7.06
N GLU A 73 3.62 -12.69 -7.57
CA GLU A 73 3.96 -12.71 -8.98
C GLU A 73 5.44 -12.99 -9.26
N THR A 74 5.68 -13.92 -10.18
CA THR A 74 7.03 -14.41 -10.49
C THR A 74 7.91 -13.33 -11.14
N ILE A 75 7.35 -12.50 -12.03
CA ILE A 75 8.10 -11.42 -12.69
C ILE A 75 8.62 -10.42 -11.65
N LEU A 76 7.79 -10.10 -10.65
CA LEU A 76 8.16 -9.18 -9.58
C LEU A 76 9.14 -9.83 -8.61
N LYS A 77 8.98 -11.13 -8.31
CA LYS A 77 9.91 -11.93 -7.49
C LYS A 77 11.31 -11.94 -8.09
N ASN A 78 11.43 -12.20 -9.38
CA ASN A 78 12.72 -12.22 -10.07
C ASN A 78 13.41 -10.85 -10.01
N ALA A 79 12.65 -9.75 -10.18
CA ALA A 79 13.18 -8.40 -10.03
C ALA A 79 13.62 -8.10 -8.59
N ALA A 80 12.90 -8.62 -7.60
CA ALA A 80 13.21 -8.48 -6.18
C ALA A 80 14.46 -9.28 -5.77
N ASP A 81 14.58 -10.54 -6.21
CA ASP A 81 15.75 -11.39 -5.98
C ASP A 81 17.02 -10.77 -6.56
N ASP A 82 16.92 -10.25 -7.79
CA ASP A 82 18.03 -9.55 -8.44
C ASP A 82 18.50 -8.34 -7.63
N GLN A 83 17.57 -7.55 -7.10
CA GLN A 83 17.90 -6.43 -6.25
C GLN A 83 18.48 -6.87 -4.91
N ALA A 84 17.90 -7.88 -4.26
CA ALA A 84 18.39 -8.39 -2.98
C ALA A 84 19.84 -8.88 -3.09
N ALA A 85 20.16 -9.65 -4.14
CA ALA A 85 21.50 -10.12 -4.42
C ALA A 85 22.48 -8.97 -4.69
N PHE A 86 22.08 -7.98 -5.49
CA PHE A 86 22.91 -6.79 -5.76
C PHE A 86 23.20 -5.99 -4.48
N MET A 87 22.19 -5.79 -3.64
CA MET A 87 22.35 -5.05 -2.38
C MET A 87 23.23 -5.80 -1.39
N ALA A 88 23.11 -7.13 -1.33
CA ALA A 88 23.98 -7.99 -0.53
C ALA A 88 25.44 -7.89 -0.98
N GLN A 89 25.71 -7.99 -2.29
CA GLN A 89 27.04 -7.88 -2.86
C GLN A 89 27.68 -6.50 -2.62
N THR A 90 26.89 -5.42 -2.68
CA THR A 90 27.41 -4.05 -2.53
C THR A 90 27.37 -3.52 -1.11
N GLY A 91 26.75 -4.25 -0.17
CA GLY A 91 26.58 -3.85 1.23
C GLY A 91 25.61 -2.68 1.45
N ASN A 92 24.87 -2.26 0.42
CA ASN A 92 24.07 -1.04 0.42
C ASN A 92 22.60 -1.32 0.08
N ALA A 93 21.69 -0.87 0.94
CA ALA A 93 20.25 -0.91 0.66
C ALA A 93 19.87 0.33 -0.16
N VAL A 94 19.78 0.15 -1.48
CA VAL A 94 19.53 1.20 -2.47
C VAL A 94 18.46 0.74 -3.45
N TYR A 95 17.80 1.67 -4.15
CA TYR A 95 16.80 1.32 -5.18
C TYR A 95 17.44 1.12 -6.56
N GLU A 96 18.59 1.75 -6.75
CA GLU A 96 19.28 1.85 -8.04
C GLU A 96 20.40 0.83 -8.20
N GLN A 97 20.56 0.33 -9.42
CA GLN A 97 21.72 -0.44 -9.86
C GLN A 97 22.42 0.23 -11.06
N GLY A 98 23.27 -0.52 -11.77
CA GLY A 98 23.88 -0.11 -13.04
C GLY A 98 23.10 -0.50 -14.30
N GLY A 99 23.35 0.24 -15.39
CA GLY A 99 23.04 -0.18 -16.76
C GLY A 99 21.57 -0.53 -17.03
N LYS A 100 21.34 -1.75 -17.54
CA LYS A 100 20.02 -2.28 -17.91
C LYS A 100 19.14 -2.65 -16.71
N LYS A 101 19.67 -2.58 -15.48
CA LYS A 101 18.96 -2.91 -14.23
C LYS A 101 18.80 -1.70 -13.30
N ASN A 102 19.14 -0.50 -13.80
CA ASN A 102 19.26 0.71 -12.99
C ASN A 102 18.03 0.97 -12.11
N THR A 103 16.82 0.95 -12.67
CA THR A 103 15.59 1.22 -11.89
C THR A 103 14.80 -0.07 -11.68
N THR A 104 13.91 -0.09 -10.68
CA THR A 104 12.95 -1.19 -10.44
C THR A 104 12.22 -1.59 -11.73
N GLY A 105 11.64 -0.62 -12.43
CA GLY A 105 10.96 -0.87 -13.71
C GLY A 105 11.87 -1.53 -14.75
N LYS A 106 13.15 -1.15 -14.84
CA LYS A 106 14.09 -1.81 -15.76
C LYS A 106 14.39 -3.26 -15.37
N ARG A 107 14.40 -3.58 -14.07
CA ARG A 107 14.52 -4.96 -13.59
C ARG A 107 13.27 -5.77 -13.93
N ILE A 108 12.08 -5.22 -13.71
CA ILE A 108 10.82 -5.86 -14.11
C ILE A 108 10.81 -6.13 -15.63
N MET A 109 11.23 -5.16 -16.45
CA MET A 109 11.39 -5.35 -17.90
C MET A 109 12.38 -6.46 -18.28
N LEU A 110 13.49 -6.61 -17.55
CA LEU A 110 14.48 -7.66 -17.81
C LEU A 110 13.86 -9.06 -17.65
N TYR A 111 12.90 -9.20 -16.74
CA TYR A 111 12.19 -10.45 -16.46
C TYR A 111 10.85 -10.59 -17.21
N GLY A 112 10.64 -9.81 -18.27
CA GLY A 112 9.49 -9.96 -19.18
C GLY A 112 8.27 -9.11 -18.83
N GLY A 113 8.35 -8.25 -17.80
CA GLY A 113 7.29 -7.29 -17.48
C GLY A 113 7.45 -5.94 -18.17
N SER A 114 6.75 -4.94 -17.65
CA SER A 114 6.87 -3.54 -18.05
C SER A 114 7.77 -2.75 -17.10
N ASP A 115 7.97 -1.46 -17.35
CA ASP A 115 8.65 -0.56 -16.43
C ASP A 115 7.75 -0.04 -15.28
N ASN A 116 6.54 -0.61 -15.11
CA ASN A 116 5.60 -0.21 -14.07
C ASN A 116 5.74 -1.11 -12.83
N GLY A 117 6.13 -0.50 -11.72
CA GLY A 117 6.17 -1.12 -10.40
C GLY A 117 6.88 -0.19 -9.41
N GLU A 118 6.64 -0.41 -8.12
CA GLU A 118 7.34 0.26 -7.04
C GLU A 118 8.07 -0.76 -6.18
N GLU A 119 8.99 -0.28 -5.35
CA GLU A 119 9.83 -1.16 -4.55
C GLU A 119 10.09 -0.56 -3.18
N LEU A 120 10.17 -1.44 -2.19
CA LEU A 120 10.69 -1.17 -0.87
C LEU A 120 11.95 -2.02 -0.66
N VAL A 121 13.02 -1.39 -0.20
CA VAL A 121 14.27 -2.08 0.10
C VAL A 121 14.67 -1.87 1.54
N VAL A 122 15.36 -2.84 2.12
CA VAL A 122 15.89 -2.73 3.47
C VAL A 122 17.07 -3.67 3.65
N LYS A 123 17.96 -3.32 4.57
CA LYS A 123 18.94 -4.23 5.15
C LYS A 123 18.74 -4.30 6.65
N MET A 124 18.85 -5.51 7.22
CA MET A 124 18.64 -5.77 8.64
C MET A 124 19.73 -6.70 9.18
N PRO A 125 20.32 -6.43 10.36
CA PRO A 125 21.17 -7.41 11.03
C PRO A 125 20.38 -8.67 11.36
N ILE A 126 21.05 -9.82 11.33
CA ILE A 126 20.46 -11.11 11.74
C ILE A 126 20.89 -11.54 13.15
N LYS A 127 21.70 -10.71 13.82
CA LYS A 127 22.23 -10.95 15.17
C LYS A 127 22.66 -9.67 15.86
N LYS A 128 22.74 -9.69 17.19
CA LYS A 128 23.33 -8.64 18.03
C LYS A 128 24.41 -9.27 18.91
N GLY A 129 25.68 -8.94 18.65
CA GLY A 129 26.80 -9.63 19.30
C GLY A 129 26.82 -11.11 18.92
N THR A 130 26.69 -11.99 19.92
CA THR A 130 26.60 -13.46 19.76
C THR A 130 25.17 -13.97 19.66
N GLU A 131 24.16 -13.13 19.96
CA GLU A 131 22.75 -13.53 19.97
C GLU A 131 22.16 -13.48 18.57
N LEU A 132 21.71 -14.62 18.06
CA LEU A 132 21.04 -14.74 16.76
C LEU A 132 19.56 -14.35 16.87
N PHE A 133 19.05 -13.65 15.86
CA PHE A 133 17.63 -13.31 15.80
C PHE A 133 16.80 -14.43 15.22
N THR A 134 15.49 -14.42 15.51
CA THR A 134 14.52 -15.28 14.82
C THR A 134 14.08 -14.65 13.50
N TYR A 135 13.55 -15.46 12.58
CA TYR A 135 12.94 -14.94 11.35
C TYR A 135 11.83 -13.92 11.65
N GLY A 136 10.99 -14.18 12.66
CA GLY A 136 9.92 -13.28 13.08
C GLY A 136 10.44 -11.92 13.54
N LYS A 137 11.47 -11.91 14.40
CA LYS A 137 12.10 -10.66 14.86
C LYS A 137 12.63 -9.81 13.72
N VAL A 138 13.30 -10.45 12.75
CA VAL A 138 13.82 -9.75 11.56
C VAL A 138 12.68 -9.19 10.71
N VAL A 139 11.57 -9.93 10.54
CA VAL A 139 10.38 -9.44 9.83
C VAL A 139 9.72 -8.27 10.55
N ASP A 140 9.59 -8.33 11.88
CA ASP A 140 9.04 -7.24 12.69
C ASP A 140 9.85 -5.96 12.52
N ASP A 141 11.18 -6.06 12.53
CA ASP A 141 12.07 -4.92 12.32
C ASP A 141 11.96 -4.34 10.89
N ILE A 142 11.79 -5.21 9.89
CA ILE A 142 11.56 -4.80 8.50
C ILE A 142 10.23 -4.03 8.39
N MET A 143 9.16 -4.59 8.94
CA MET A 143 7.83 -3.98 8.93
C MET A 143 7.84 -2.65 9.68
N PHE A 144 8.45 -2.60 10.87
CA PHE A 144 8.61 -1.37 11.64
C PHE A 144 9.32 -0.28 10.82
N LYS A 145 10.41 -0.64 10.14
CA LYS A 145 11.18 0.30 9.32
C LYS A 145 10.39 0.82 8.12
N TRP A 146 9.66 -0.04 7.40
CA TRP A 146 8.81 0.40 6.29
C TRP A 146 7.61 1.22 6.77
N LEU A 147 6.99 0.87 7.90
CA LEU A 147 5.88 1.61 8.46
C LEU A 147 6.29 2.94 9.12
N SER A 148 7.56 3.10 9.46
CA SER A 148 8.11 4.37 9.95
C SER A 148 8.58 5.29 8.82
N ASP A 149 8.73 4.77 7.60
CA ASP A 149 9.17 5.52 6.43
C ASP A 149 7.99 6.02 5.58
N LYS A 150 8.11 7.24 5.03
CA LYS A 150 7.08 7.86 4.20
C LYS A 150 6.78 7.04 2.94
N LYS A 151 7.82 6.55 2.24
CA LYS A 151 7.63 5.74 1.03
C LYS A 151 7.01 4.41 1.38
N GLY A 152 7.46 3.77 2.47
CA GLY A 152 6.89 2.51 2.95
C GLY A 152 5.39 2.58 3.25
N ILE A 153 4.94 3.59 4.02
CA ILE A 153 3.51 3.81 4.27
C ILE A 153 2.73 4.04 2.97
N ILE A 154 3.28 4.84 2.04
CA ILE A 154 2.60 5.14 0.76
C ILE A 154 2.44 3.86 -0.06
N VAL A 155 3.50 3.07 -0.23
CA VAL A 155 3.48 1.86 -1.06
C VAL A 155 2.60 0.78 -0.44
N LEU A 156 2.72 0.53 0.87
CA LEU A 156 1.98 -0.53 1.56
C LEU A 156 0.47 -0.26 1.60
N ASN A 157 0.04 1.01 1.59
CA ASN A 157 -1.38 1.40 1.62
C ASN A 157 -1.97 1.74 0.25
N ASP A 158 -1.17 1.71 -0.83
CA ASP A 158 -1.69 2.06 -2.15
C ASP A 158 -2.60 0.94 -2.66
N PRO A 159 -3.90 1.22 -2.92
CA PRO A 159 -4.84 0.21 -3.40
C PRO A 159 -4.58 -0.17 -4.86
N LYS A 160 -3.77 0.59 -5.60
CA LYS A 160 -3.46 0.27 -7.00
C LYS A 160 -2.60 -0.99 -7.14
N TYR A 161 -1.90 -1.41 -6.08
CA TYR A 161 -1.08 -2.62 -6.08
C TYR A 161 -1.93 -3.82 -5.72
N MET A 162 -1.86 -4.82 -6.59
CA MET A 162 -2.54 -6.11 -6.45
C MET A 162 -1.52 -7.25 -6.36
N PHE A 163 -0.29 -6.99 -6.81
CA PHE A 163 0.75 -7.99 -6.97
C PHE A 163 2.00 -7.62 -6.19
N TYR A 164 2.76 -8.64 -5.80
CA TYR A 164 4.05 -8.44 -5.16
C TYR A 164 5.04 -9.57 -5.48
N GLY A 165 6.33 -9.29 -5.28
CA GLY A 165 7.39 -10.29 -5.20
C GLY A 165 8.43 -9.85 -4.16
N ILE A 166 8.89 -10.77 -3.31
CA ILE A 166 9.88 -10.49 -2.26
C ILE A 166 11.11 -11.35 -2.50
N GLY A 167 12.28 -10.71 -2.58
CA GLY A 167 13.58 -11.37 -2.59
C GLY A 167 14.37 -11.01 -1.36
N SER A 168 15.16 -11.96 -0.86
CA SER A 168 16.04 -11.75 0.28
C SER A 168 17.36 -12.52 0.16
N THR A 169 18.46 -11.90 0.60
CA THR A 169 19.82 -12.45 0.44
C THR A 169 20.72 -11.96 1.58
N LEU A 170 21.54 -12.84 2.14
CA LEU A 170 22.57 -12.46 3.12
C LEU A 170 23.77 -11.80 2.45
N ASP A 171 24.45 -10.88 3.13
CA ASP A 171 25.77 -10.44 2.71
C ASP A 171 26.82 -11.56 2.84
N ASP A 172 27.94 -11.40 2.12
CA ASP A 172 29.07 -12.33 2.14
C ASP A 172 29.66 -12.53 3.55
N GLU A 173 29.48 -11.54 4.44
CA GLU A 173 29.91 -11.60 5.84
C GLU A 173 28.92 -12.34 6.75
N HIS A 174 27.74 -12.76 6.25
CA HIS A 174 26.68 -13.42 7.01
C HIS A 174 26.26 -12.64 8.27
N LYS A 175 26.19 -11.31 8.16
CA LYS A 175 25.81 -10.40 9.26
C LYS A 175 24.46 -9.77 9.03
N LYS A 176 24.07 -9.55 7.78
CA LYS A 176 22.86 -8.81 7.43
C LYS A 176 22.12 -9.51 6.31
N VAL A 177 20.80 -9.45 6.38
CA VAL A 177 19.92 -9.78 5.27
C VAL A 177 19.51 -8.52 4.54
N TYR A 178 19.52 -8.58 3.22
CA TYR A 178 19.05 -7.54 2.31
C TYR A 178 17.76 -8.03 1.67
N VAL A 179 16.73 -7.20 1.73
CA VAL A 179 15.38 -7.54 1.29
C VAL A 179 14.92 -6.50 0.29
N SER A 180 14.39 -6.97 -0.85
CA SER A 180 13.62 -6.16 -1.78
C SER A 180 12.20 -6.72 -1.84
N ALA A 181 11.21 -5.84 -1.75
CA ALA A 181 9.81 -6.14 -2.03
C ALA A 181 9.34 -5.26 -3.18
N VAL A 182 9.02 -5.87 -4.31
CA VAL A 182 8.55 -5.21 -5.53
C VAL A 182 7.03 -5.36 -5.60
N PHE A 183 6.33 -4.25 -5.82
CA PHE A 183 4.88 -4.14 -5.86
C PHE A 183 4.43 -3.73 -7.27
N GLY A 184 3.34 -4.34 -7.73
CA GLY A 184 2.85 -4.17 -9.10
C GLY A 184 1.35 -4.36 -9.24
N ASN A 185 0.90 -4.27 -10.48
CA ASN A 185 -0.49 -4.46 -10.87
C ASN A 185 -0.57 -4.99 -12.31
N TYR A 186 -1.75 -5.03 -12.92
CA TYR A 186 -1.89 -5.53 -14.29
C TYR A 186 -1.06 -4.76 -15.33
N SER A 187 -0.69 -3.50 -15.07
CA SER A 187 0.23 -2.76 -15.93
C SER A 187 1.68 -3.19 -15.79
N SER A 188 2.05 -4.00 -14.80
CA SER A 188 3.38 -4.61 -14.65
C SER A 188 3.63 -5.74 -15.66
N TYR A 189 2.58 -6.34 -16.22
CA TYR A 189 2.69 -7.30 -17.31
C TYR A 189 3.01 -6.63 -18.64
N ASN A 190 3.64 -7.35 -19.56
CA ASN A 190 3.92 -6.80 -20.90
C ASN A 190 4.06 -7.84 -22.02
N ALA A 191 3.68 -9.12 -21.83
CA ALA A 191 3.94 -10.13 -22.86
C ALA A 191 3.10 -9.87 -24.12
N GLY A 192 1.90 -9.32 -23.97
CA GLY A 192 1.06 -8.84 -25.07
C GLY A 192 1.68 -7.80 -26.02
N SER A 193 2.77 -7.12 -25.62
CA SER A 193 3.47 -6.16 -26.49
C SER A 193 4.06 -6.80 -27.75
N THR A 194 4.45 -8.07 -27.67
CA THR A 194 5.03 -8.86 -28.77
C THR A 194 3.98 -9.38 -29.75
N ARG A 195 2.72 -9.41 -29.30
CA ARG A 195 1.56 -9.97 -30.03
C ARG A 195 0.85 -8.93 -30.90
N LYS A 196 1.45 -7.76 -31.06
CA LYS A 196 0.92 -6.61 -31.80
C LYS A 196 0.46 -6.99 -33.22
N ASP A 197 1.18 -7.89 -33.88
CA ASP A 197 0.90 -8.30 -35.27
C ASP A 197 -0.28 -9.27 -35.38
N GLU A 198 -0.82 -9.76 -34.26
CA GLU A 198 -2.09 -10.51 -34.22
C GLU A 198 -3.30 -9.58 -34.45
N LEU A 199 -3.14 -8.27 -34.26
CA LEU A 199 -4.19 -7.28 -34.48
C LEU A 199 -4.27 -6.90 -35.96
N SER A 200 -5.47 -6.94 -36.54
CA SER A 200 -5.72 -6.42 -37.89
C SER A 200 -5.25 -4.98 -38.06
N ILE A 201 -5.33 -4.19 -36.98
CA ILE A 201 -4.82 -2.82 -36.93
C ILE A 201 -3.92 -2.70 -35.70
N PRO A 202 -2.59 -2.74 -35.90
CA PRO A 202 -1.65 -2.73 -34.80
C PRO A 202 -1.66 -1.40 -34.02
N PHE A 203 -1.49 -1.46 -32.70
CA PHE A 203 -1.39 -0.26 -31.87
C PHE A 203 -0.16 0.62 -32.21
N THR A 204 -0.23 1.91 -31.90
CA THR A 204 0.83 2.85 -32.23
C THR A 204 2.03 2.68 -31.30
N THR A 205 3.21 2.39 -31.86
CA THR A 205 4.50 2.33 -31.10
C THR A 205 5.27 3.66 -31.15
N LYS A 206 4.91 4.54 -32.08
CA LYS A 206 5.57 5.85 -32.24
C LYS A 206 5.17 6.78 -31.12
N LYS A 207 6.14 7.20 -30.31
CA LYS A 207 5.91 8.13 -29.18
C LYS A 207 5.47 9.54 -29.58
N TYR A 208 5.64 9.96 -30.84
CA TYR A 208 5.41 11.36 -31.30
C TYR A 208 6.09 12.45 -30.45
N GLY A 209 7.22 12.11 -29.81
CA GLY A 209 7.92 13.01 -28.88
C GLY A 209 7.20 13.22 -27.54
N LEU A 210 6.15 12.44 -27.27
CA LEU A 210 5.49 12.33 -25.98
C LEU A 210 6.34 11.49 -25.02
N LYS A 211 6.23 11.81 -23.74
CA LYS A 211 6.93 11.14 -22.66
C LYS A 211 5.93 10.75 -21.57
N LYS A 212 6.34 9.82 -20.71
CA LYS A 212 5.57 9.40 -19.54
C LYS A 212 5.28 10.55 -18.58
N ILE A 213 4.29 10.34 -17.73
CA ILE A 213 3.83 11.26 -16.69
C ILE A 213 5.00 11.80 -15.85
N ASP A 214 4.82 13.03 -15.38
CA ASP A 214 5.71 13.71 -14.43
C ASP A 214 4.81 14.43 -13.43
N ASP A 215 4.84 14.02 -12.16
CA ASP A 215 3.84 14.47 -11.17
C ASP A 215 3.86 15.98 -10.95
N ASN A 216 5.04 16.61 -11.05
CA ASN A 216 5.18 18.06 -10.87
C ASN A 216 4.51 18.81 -12.01
N ILE A 217 4.81 18.43 -13.26
CA ILE A 217 4.21 19.03 -14.46
C ILE A 217 2.70 18.77 -14.50
N CYS A 218 2.30 17.54 -14.15
CA CYS A 218 0.93 17.05 -14.28
C CYS A 218 0.02 17.43 -13.11
N SER A 219 0.56 18.01 -12.03
CA SER A 219 -0.19 18.53 -10.88
C SER A 219 -1.32 19.52 -11.26
N ARG A 220 -1.19 20.22 -12.40
CA ARG A 220 -2.22 21.09 -12.96
C ARG A 220 -3.54 20.36 -13.25
N CYS A 221 -3.48 19.10 -13.66
CA CYS A 221 -4.66 18.28 -13.92
C CYS A 221 -5.50 18.06 -12.64
N ASN A 222 -4.87 18.01 -11.46
CA ASN A 222 -5.57 17.78 -10.19
C ASN A 222 -6.48 18.94 -9.78
N LYS A 223 -6.26 20.14 -10.35
CA LYS A 223 -7.06 21.34 -10.07
C LYS A 223 -8.20 21.55 -11.06
N PHE A 224 -8.28 20.72 -12.10
CA PHE A 224 -9.32 20.84 -13.12
C PHE A 224 -10.56 20.07 -12.67
N ARG A 225 -11.65 20.79 -12.36
CA ARG A 225 -12.90 20.18 -11.92
C ARG A 225 -13.50 19.33 -13.04
N ASN A 226 -13.97 18.12 -12.67
CA ASN A 226 -14.56 17.14 -13.58
C ASN A 226 -13.71 16.91 -14.83
N ILE A 227 -12.42 16.66 -14.64
CA ILE A 227 -11.51 16.44 -15.76
C ILE A 227 -11.95 15.27 -16.65
N ASP A 228 -12.61 14.27 -16.06
CA ASP A 228 -13.10 13.08 -16.77
C ASP A 228 -14.22 13.39 -17.77
N ASP A 229 -15.01 14.45 -17.53
CA ASP A 229 -16.06 14.90 -18.45
C ASP A 229 -15.49 15.33 -19.82
N LEU A 230 -14.20 15.66 -19.90
CA LEU A 230 -13.56 16.03 -21.17
C LEU A 230 -13.63 14.89 -22.20
N GLN A 231 -13.63 13.63 -21.77
CA GLN A 231 -13.70 12.49 -22.69
C GLN A 231 -15.04 12.48 -23.45
N ARG A 232 -16.15 12.87 -22.81
CA ARG A 232 -17.49 12.96 -23.44
C ARG A 232 -17.54 13.97 -24.60
N GLY A 233 -16.53 14.82 -24.70
CA GLY A 233 -16.33 15.71 -25.85
C GLY A 233 -15.94 15.00 -27.14
N LEU A 234 -15.43 13.77 -27.08
CA LEU A 234 -15.03 12.99 -28.24
C LEU A 234 -16.24 12.33 -28.91
N TYR A 235 -16.36 12.50 -30.23
CA TYR A 235 -17.39 11.82 -31.02
C TYR A 235 -16.92 11.57 -32.45
N VAL A 236 -17.55 10.61 -33.14
CA VAL A 236 -17.25 10.30 -34.54
C VAL A 236 -18.40 10.75 -35.42
N LYS A 237 -18.07 11.43 -36.53
CA LYS A 237 -19.02 11.84 -37.57
C LYS A 237 -18.35 11.68 -38.93
N ASP A 238 -19.02 11.03 -39.88
CA ASP A 238 -18.53 10.84 -41.26
C ASP A 238 -17.09 10.28 -41.32
N GLY A 239 -16.78 9.27 -40.49
CA GLY A 239 -15.45 8.63 -40.42
C GLY A 239 -14.36 9.51 -39.79
N ASN A 240 -14.71 10.62 -39.16
CA ASN A 240 -13.80 11.57 -38.56
C ASN A 240 -14.07 11.75 -37.07
N ILE A 241 -13.00 11.88 -36.29
CA ILE A 241 -13.05 12.11 -34.84
C ILE A 241 -13.04 13.61 -34.57
N TYR A 242 -14.01 14.05 -33.80
CA TYR A 242 -14.17 15.42 -33.34
C TYR A 242 -14.00 15.50 -31.83
N PHE A 243 -13.66 16.70 -31.35
CA PHE A 243 -13.66 17.04 -29.94
C PHE A 243 -14.46 18.32 -29.72
N LYS A 244 -15.43 18.29 -28.82
CA LYS A 244 -16.22 19.45 -28.38
C LYS A 244 -16.12 19.68 -26.88
N TYR A 245 -16.11 20.95 -26.45
CA TYR A 245 -16.17 21.31 -25.03
C TYR A 245 -16.76 22.71 -24.83
N ASP A 246 -17.67 22.85 -23.87
CA ASP A 246 -18.43 24.09 -23.65
C ASP A 246 -17.66 25.16 -22.85
N ASN A 247 -16.57 24.80 -22.18
CA ASN A 247 -15.77 25.72 -21.35
C ASN A 247 -14.30 25.78 -21.81
N PHE A 248 -14.09 26.22 -23.04
CA PHE A 248 -12.78 26.38 -23.66
C PHE A 248 -11.86 27.33 -22.88
N LYS A 249 -12.37 28.35 -22.18
CA LYS A 249 -11.55 29.19 -21.29
C LYS A 249 -10.89 28.36 -20.19
N ALA A 250 -11.62 27.44 -19.55
CA ALA A 250 -11.06 26.53 -18.54
C ALA A 250 -10.03 25.59 -19.18
N LEU A 251 -10.34 25.01 -20.34
CA LEU A 251 -9.40 24.13 -21.05
C LEU A 251 -8.10 24.84 -21.44
N LYS A 252 -8.16 26.10 -21.88
CA LYS A 252 -6.96 26.93 -22.15
C LYS A 252 -6.16 27.23 -20.89
N LYS A 253 -6.81 27.36 -19.72
CA LYS A 253 -6.10 27.52 -18.44
C LYS A 253 -5.37 26.24 -18.03
N LEU A 254 -5.85 25.06 -18.44
CA LEU A 254 -5.14 23.80 -18.25
C LEU A 254 -3.97 23.65 -19.23
N LEU A 255 -4.26 23.81 -20.53
CA LEU A 255 -3.33 23.66 -21.65
C LEU A 255 -2.66 25.01 -22.00
N LYS A 256 -1.82 25.51 -21.09
CA LYS A 256 -1.24 26.86 -21.22
C LYS A 256 -0.13 26.94 -22.26
N ASP A 257 0.68 25.90 -22.36
CA ASP A 257 1.92 25.97 -23.11
C ASP A 257 1.69 25.67 -24.60
N PRO A 258 2.48 26.23 -25.54
CA PRO A 258 2.31 25.99 -26.97
C PRO A 258 2.48 24.52 -27.38
N SER A 259 3.11 23.72 -26.52
CA SER A 259 3.30 22.28 -26.70
C SER A 259 2.12 21.47 -26.15
N ASP A 260 1.28 22.06 -25.32
CA ASP A 260 0.15 21.38 -24.69
C ASP A 260 -0.93 21.08 -25.72
N GLY A 261 -1.75 20.10 -25.40
CA GLY A 261 -2.83 19.70 -26.27
C GLY A 261 -3.51 18.43 -25.81
N ILE A 262 -4.32 17.91 -26.71
CA ILE A 262 -5.00 16.63 -26.54
C ILE A 262 -4.52 15.63 -27.58
N VAL A 263 -4.60 14.37 -27.24
CA VAL A 263 -4.34 13.24 -28.11
C VAL A 263 -5.53 12.29 -27.99
N VAL A 264 -5.97 11.73 -29.11
CA VAL A 264 -6.97 10.66 -29.11
C VAL A 264 -6.24 9.34 -29.31
N ASP A 265 -6.51 8.39 -28.41
CA ASP A 265 -6.03 7.02 -28.51
C ASP A 265 -7.22 6.10 -28.79
N VAL A 266 -7.24 5.49 -29.98
CA VAL A 266 -8.34 4.63 -30.42
C VAL A 266 -8.01 3.19 -30.02
N VAL A 267 -8.66 2.71 -28.97
CA VAL A 267 -8.40 1.38 -28.40
C VAL A 267 -9.45 0.41 -28.90
N GLN A 268 -9.02 -0.76 -29.35
CA GLN A 268 -9.89 -1.75 -29.99
C GLN A 268 -10.24 -2.87 -29.02
N ARG A 269 -11.48 -3.38 -29.09
CA ARG A 269 -11.89 -4.57 -28.32
C ARG A 269 -10.98 -5.76 -28.54
N ALA A 270 -10.47 -5.95 -29.75
CA ALA A 270 -9.55 -7.04 -30.11
C ALA A 270 -8.24 -7.04 -29.28
N GLN A 271 -7.89 -5.93 -28.63
CA GLN A 271 -6.74 -5.85 -27.74
C GLN A 271 -6.97 -6.51 -26.37
N TYR A 272 -8.22 -6.82 -26.04
CA TYR A 272 -8.64 -7.40 -24.76
C TYR A 272 -9.39 -8.71 -25.01
N PRO A 273 -8.68 -9.80 -25.40
CA PRO A 273 -9.31 -11.10 -25.54
C PRO A 273 -9.85 -11.57 -24.18
N CYS A 274 -10.94 -12.36 -24.19
CA CYS A 274 -11.50 -12.93 -22.97
C CYS A 274 -10.56 -13.94 -22.30
N GLU A 275 -9.72 -14.60 -23.10
CA GLU A 275 -8.71 -15.55 -22.64
C GLU A 275 -7.30 -15.05 -23.01
N GLY A 276 -6.38 -15.20 -22.06
CA GLY A 276 -4.99 -14.77 -22.20
C GLY A 276 -4.75 -13.29 -21.90
N GLU A 277 -3.53 -12.83 -22.18
CA GLU A 277 -3.13 -11.46 -21.90
C GLU A 277 -3.65 -10.46 -22.94
N ASN A 278 -3.86 -9.22 -22.46
CA ASN A 278 -4.18 -8.08 -23.31
C ASN A 278 -3.04 -7.77 -24.28
N ILE A 279 -3.38 -7.54 -25.56
CA ILE A 279 -2.44 -7.19 -26.63
C ILE A 279 -2.19 -5.67 -26.59
N ILE A 280 -1.40 -5.27 -25.60
CA ILE A 280 -0.98 -3.88 -25.33
C ILE A 280 0.49 -3.84 -24.94
N ASP A 281 1.10 -2.67 -25.04
CA ASP A 281 2.45 -2.40 -24.50
C ASP A 281 2.35 -1.36 -23.38
N ASN A 282 2.43 -1.83 -22.14
CA ASN A 282 2.35 -1.01 -20.93
C ASN A 282 3.59 -0.09 -20.73
N ASN A 283 4.63 -0.23 -21.56
CA ASN A 283 5.74 0.72 -21.60
C ASN A 283 5.44 1.97 -22.45
N LEU A 284 4.40 1.94 -23.27
CA LEU A 284 3.97 3.07 -24.07
C LEU A 284 3.07 4.02 -23.27
N VAL A 285 2.89 5.24 -23.80
CA VAL A 285 2.01 6.25 -23.20
C VAL A 285 0.55 6.09 -23.66
N ASN A 286 0.31 5.19 -24.59
CA ASN A 286 -0.96 4.91 -25.24
C ASN A 286 -1.16 3.39 -25.27
N LYS A 287 -2.41 2.93 -25.35
CA LYS A 287 -2.75 1.52 -25.46
C LYS A 287 -3.12 1.14 -26.89
N GLY A 288 -3.74 2.04 -27.64
CA GLY A 288 -4.32 1.76 -28.96
C GLY A 288 -3.63 2.47 -30.11
N VAL A 289 -4.40 2.79 -31.14
CA VAL A 289 -3.96 3.55 -32.31
C VAL A 289 -3.99 5.05 -31.98
N MET A 290 -2.87 5.53 -31.45
CA MET A 290 -2.71 6.93 -31.07
C MET A 290 -2.62 7.87 -32.27
N LEU A 291 -3.50 8.88 -32.31
CA LEU A 291 -3.46 9.98 -33.27
C LEU A 291 -2.39 11.04 -32.91
N LYS A 292 -2.02 11.87 -33.88
CA LYS A 292 -1.07 12.97 -33.64
C LYS A 292 -1.66 13.99 -32.67
N ARG A 293 -0.82 14.48 -31.74
CA ARG A 293 -1.19 15.53 -30.78
C ARG A 293 -1.83 16.75 -31.46
N TYR A 294 -3.01 17.09 -30.99
CA TYR A 294 -3.76 18.27 -31.34
C TYR A 294 -3.46 19.39 -30.35
N LYS A 295 -2.51 20.26 -30.72
CA LYS A 295 -2.02 21.35 -29.87
C LYS A 295 -3.12 22.35 -29.53
N VAL A 296 -3.02 23.01 -28.38
CA VAL A 296 -3.95 24.08 -27.95
C VAL A 296 -4.08 25.21 -28.99
N SER A 297 -2.99 25.58 -29.66
CA SER A 297 -3.02 26.58 -30.74
C SER A 297 -3.86 26.14 -31.95
N LYS A 298 -3.95 24.83 -32.21
CA LYS A 298 -4.84 24.28 -33.25
C LYS A 298 -6.29 24.22 -32.78
N LEU A 299 -6.55 24.00 -31.48
CA LEU A 299 -7.91 24.07 -30.90
C LEU A 299 -8.56 25.43 -31.19
N GLU A 300 -7.79 26.50 -31.01
CA GLU A 300 -8.27 27.87 -31.25
C GLU A 300 -8.38 28.20 -32.74
N LYS A 301 -7.31 27.96 -33.53
CA LYS A 301 -7.27 28.34 -34.94
C LYS A 301 -8.29 27.59 -35.81
N LYS A 302 -8.54 26.32 -35.50
CA LYS A 302 -9.44 25.44 -36.26
C LYS A 302 -10.80 25.24 -35.59
N ASN A 303 -11.13 26.04 -34.58
CA ASN A 303 -12.44 25.98 -33.92
C ASN A 303 -13.56 26.21 -34.95
N LEU A 304 -14.51 25.27 -35.03
CA LEU A 304 -15.69 25.35 -35.88
C LEU A 304 -16.73 26.31 -35.28
N VAL A 305 -16.72 26.50 -33.96
CA VAL A 305 -17.58 27.47 -33.27
C VAL A 305 -16.95 28.86 -33.31
N LYS A 306 -17.45 29.75 -34.18
CA LYS A 306 -16.92 31.12 -34.33
C LYS A 306 -17.57 32.15 -33.40
N VAL A 307 -18.86 31.99 -33.10
CA VAL A 307 -19.66 32.98 -32.38
C VAL A 307 -19.45 32.90 -30.87
N GLN A 308 -19.46 31.69 -30.31
CA GLN A 308 -19.34 31.45 -28.87
C GLN A 308 -17.88 31.15 -28.51
N LYS A 309 -17.08 32.19 -28.25
CA LYS A 309 -15.63 32.07 -27.96
C LYS A 309 -15.29 31.18 -26.76
N ASN A 310 -16.25 30.89 -25.87
CA ASN A 310 -16.05 29.98 -24.75
C ASN A 310 -16.28 28.50 -25.12
N LYS A 311 -16.78 28.18 -26.31
CA LYS A 311 -16.95 26.81 -26.77
C LYS A 311 -15.87 26.46 -27.79
N VAL A 312 -15.50 25.19 -27.83
CA VAL A 312 -14.62 24.65 -28.86
C VAL A 312 -15.26 23.43 -29.49
N GLU A 313 -15.18 23.33 -30.80
CA GLU A 313 -15.45 22.12 -31.56
C GLU A 313 -14.43 22.04 -32.68
N VAL A 314 -13.71 20.91 -32.78
CA VAL A 314 -12.65 20.74 -33.76
C VAL A 314 -12.63 19.34 -34.35
N LEU A 315 -12.24 19.25 -35.62
CA LEU A 315 -11.84 18.00 -36.26
C LEU A 315 -10.42 17.62 -35.79
N ILE A 316 -10.28 16.51 -35.07
CA ILE A 316 -8.99 16.01 -34.58
C ILE A 316 -8.25 15.25 -35.67
N GLY A 317 -8.96 14.36 -36.37
CA GLY A 317 -8.40 13.56 -37.46
C GLY A 317 -9.35 12.44 -37.88
N PRO A 318 -9.02 11.71 -38.96
CA PRO A 318 -9.80 10.57 -39.40
C PRO A 318 -9.72 9.42 -38.39
N LEU A 319 -10.79 8.65 -38.27
CA LEU A 319 -10.75 7.35 -37.60
C LEU A 319 -9.78 6.43 -38.36
N PRO A 320 -8.89 5.67 -37.69
CA PRO A 320 -7.96 4.79 -38.37
C PRO A 320 -8.67 3.82 -39.33
N LYS A 321 -8.15 3.71 -40.55
CA LYS A 321 -8.77 2.87 -41.59
C LYS A 321 -8.87 1.42 -41.12
N GLY A 322 -10.08 0.85 -41.25
CA GLY A 322 -10.40 -0.52 -40.86
C GLY A 322 -10.91 -0.66 -39.41
N ILE A 323 -10.89 0.41 -38.62
CA ILE A 323 -11.67 0.48 -37.37
C ILE A 323 -13.03 1.08 -37.75
N SER A 324 -14.09 0.28 -37.72
CA SER A 324 -15.46 0.74 -37.99
C SER A 324 -16.39 0.61 -36.79
N ASP A 325 -16.15 -0.36 -35.91
CA ASP A 325 -16.98 -0.65 -34.73
C ASP A 325 -16.13 -1.29 -33.60
N ASN A 326 -16.70 -1.45 -32.41
CA ASN A 326 -16.06 -2.08 -31.23
C ASN A 326 -14.73 -1.44 -30.81
N TYR A 327 -14.72 -0.10 -30.73
CA TYR A 327 -13.59 0.68 -30.24
C TYR A 327 -14.02 1.66 -29.16
N GLU A 328 -13.07 2.04 -28.30
CA GLU A 328 -13.20 3.15 -27.38
C GLU A 328 -12.29 4.31 -27.81
N LEU A 329 -12.72 5.54 -27.49
CA LEU A 329 -11.93 6.75 -27.71
C LEU A 329 -11.41 7.28 -26.36
N ASN A 330 -10.13 7.06 -26.11
CA ASN A 330 -9.47 7.58 -24.93
C ASN A 330 -8.91 8.98 -25.21
N LEU A 331 -9.09 9.89 -24.26
CA LEU A 331 -8.57 11.25 -24.32
C LEU A 331 -7.28 11.34 -23.48
N LEU A 332 -6.17 11.61 -24.14
CA LEU A 332 -4.88 11.84 -23.50
C LEU A 332 -4.63 13.34 -23.38
N LEU A 333 -4.50 13.83 -22.14
CA LEU A 333 -4.12 15.21 -21.85
C LEU A 333 -2.60 15.33 -21.82
N VAL A 334 -2.07 16.20 -22.68
CA VAL A 334 -0.64 16.38 -22.85
C VAL A 334 -0.21 17.76 -22.38
N LEU A 335 0.64 17.80 -21.35
CA LEU A 335 1.25 19.03 -20.83
C LEU A 335 2.77 18.92 -20.97
N GLU A 336 3.43 19.90 -21.59
CA GLU A 336 4.89 19.93 -21.77
C GLU A 336 5.47 18.63 -22.40
N LYS A 337 4.72 18.04 -23.34
CA LYS A 337 4.99 16.73 -23.99
C LYS A 337 4.88 15.51 -23.06
N ARG A 338 4.36 15.64 -21.85
CA ARG A 338 4.06 14.54 -20.92
C ARG A 338 2.59 14.14 -21.05
N VAL A 339 2.29 12.85 -21.12
CA VAL A 339 0.91 12.37 -20.99
C VAL A 339 0.55 12.36 -19.51
N CYS A 340 -0.27 13.33 -19.10
CA CYS A 340 -0.59 13.57 -17.69
C CYS A 340 -1.84 12.86 -17.22
N ARG A 341 -2.81 12.68 -18.12
CA ARG A 341 -4.05 11.93 -17.87
C ARG A 341 -4.42 11.17 -19.12
N THR A 342 -4.87 9.94 -18.92
CA THR A 342 -5.54 9.12 -19.92
C THR A 342 -6.95 8.91 -19.40
N ILE A 343 -7.93 9.48 -20.09
CA ILE A 343 -9.33 9.47 -19.69
C ILE A 343 -10.06 8.55 -20.65
N SER A 344 -10.50 7.40 -20.16
CA SER A 344 -11.33 6.46 -20.91
C SER A 344 -12.80 6.84 -20.81
N PRO A 345 -13.66 6.36 -21.73
CA PRO A 345 -15.10 6.54 -21.59
C PRO A 345 -15.58 6.06 -20.22
N SER A 346 -16.32 6.91 -19.52
CA SER A 346 -16.98 6.49 -18.28
C SER A 346 -18.12 5.55 -18.64
N PHE A 347 -18.17 4.39 -18.00
CA PHE A 347 -19.35 3.54 -18.03
C PHE A 347 -20.43 4.21 -17.18
N SER A 348 -21.50 4.67 -17.81
CA SER A 348 -22.71 5.13 -17.14
C SER A 348 -23.80 4.11 -17.42
N GLU A 349 -24.18 3.33 -16.40
CA GLU A 349 -25.51 2.74 -16.40
C GLU A 349 -26.49 3.86 -16.08
N GLU A 350 -27.44 4.09 -16.98
CA GLU A 350 -28.68 4.77 -16.62
C GLU A 350 -29.42 3.84 -15.65
N GLY A 351 -28.98 3.80 -14.39
CA GLY A 351 -29.89 3.43 -13.32
C GLY A 351 -31.08 4.36 -13.49
N GLY A 352 -32.29 3.82 -13.65
CA GLY A 352 -33.54 4.56 -13.81
C GLY A 352 -33.91 5.38 -12.57
N VAL A 353 -32.95 6.12 -12.04
CA VAL A 353 -33.04 7.02 -10.92
C VAL A 353 -33.20 8.40 -11.56
N GLU A 354 -34.45 8.85 -11.64
CA GLU A 354 -34.71 10.26 -11.93
C GLU A 354 -34.02 11.09 -10.85
N TYR A 355 -32.95 11.80 -11.25
CA TYR A 355 -32.28 12.72 -10.35
C TYR A 355 -33.18 13.94 -10.16
N SER A 356 -34.00 13.90 -9.11
CA SER A 356 -34.79 15.04 -8.67
C SER A 356 -33.92 15.99 -7.86
N ASN A 357 -33.75 17.23 -8.33
CA ASN A 357 -33.15 18.32 -7.54
C ASN A 357 -34.08 18.76 -6.39
N LEU A 358 -35.36 18.37 -6.44
CA LEU A 358 -36.24 18.42 -5.29
C LEU A 358 -35.84 17.24 -4.41
N ILE A 359 -34.95 17.50 -3.47
CA ILE A 359 -35.08 16.86 -2.18
C ILE A 359 -36.43 17.36 -1.68
N GLU A 360 -37.51 16.67 -2.05
CA GLU A 360 -38.62 16.60 -1.13
C GLU A 360 -37.97 16.10 0.15
N LEU A 361 -38.11 16.87 1.23
CA LEU A 361 -37.92 16.31 2.56
C LEU A 361 -38.67 14.99 2.47
N LEU A 362 -37.93 13.86 2.52
CA LEU A 362 -38.57 12.61 2.92
C LEU A 362 -39.41 13.04 4.09
N ALA A 363 -40.71 12.75 4.03
CA ALA A 363 -41.51 12.81 5.23
C ALA A 363 -40.73 11.90 6.17
N ASP A 364 -39.86 12.52 6.98
CA ASP A 364 -39.35 11.95 8.18
C ASP A 364 -40.59 11.36 8.77
N THR A 365 -40.54 10.08 9.08
CA THR A 365 -41.58 9.50 9.89
C THR A 365 -41.54 10.32 11.17
N ILE A 366 -42.28 11.44 11.17
CA ILE A 366 -42.81 12.07 12.33
C ILE A 366 -43.73 10.96 12.81
N VAL A 367 -43.14 10.06 13.57
CA VAL A 367 -43.85 9.17 14.45
C VAL A 367 -44.54 10.14 15.38
N ILE A 368 -45.78 10.50 15.02
CA ILE A 368 -46.67 11.26 15.88
C ILE A 368 -46.92 10.34 17.07
N GLY A 369 -46.07 10.47 18.09
CA GLY A 369 -46.14 9.61 19.27
C GLY A 369 -44.82 9.28 19.97
N GLU A 370 -43.64 9.58 19.42
CA GLU A 370 -42.39 9.36 20.15
C GLU A 370 -41.70 10.64 20.62
N THR A 371 -41.24 10.55 21.86
CA THR A 371 -40.68 11.61 22.67
C THR A 371 -39.52 12.28 21.96
N GLU A 372 -39.58 13.62 21.90
CA GLU A 372 -38.46 14.56 21.73
C GLU A 372 -37.11 13.86 21.69
N TYR A 373 -36.43 13.86 20.53
CA TYR A 373 -35.12 13.24 20.36
C TYR A 373 -34.20 13.65 21.52
N LYS A 374 -33.96 12.70 22.43
CA LYS A 374 -32.99 12.85 23.50
C LYS A 374 -31.70 12.23 22.99
N PRO A 375 -30.67 13.03 22.65
CA PRO A 375 -29.40 12.48 22.24
C PRO A 375 -28.93 11.49 23.30
N ALA A 376 -28.74 10.23 22.90
CA ALA A 376 -28.17 9.22 23.76
C ALA A 376 -26.69 9.56 23.94
N ILE A 377 -26.23 9.61 25.19
CA ILE A 377 -24.83 9.81 25.50
C ILE A 377 -24.09 8.54 25.05
N GLU A 378 -23.29 8.65 24.00
CA GLU A 378 -22.40 7.57 23.57
C GLU A 378 -21.08 7.67 24.35
N ASN A 379 -20.65 6.55 24.94
CA ASN A 379 -19.37 6.45 25.63
C ASN A 379 -18.36 5.73 24.73
N SER A 380 -17.16 6.29 24.59
CA SER A 380 -16.05 5.67 23.86
C SER A 380 -14.83 5.56 24.78
N ILE A 381 -14.05 4.48 24.62
CA ILE A 381 -12.81 4.24 25.35
C ILE A 381 -11.64 4.49 24.39
N LEU A 382 -10.69 5.31 24.80
CA LEU A 382 -9.49 5.62 24.04
C LEU A 382 -8.25 5.24 24.86
N GLU A 383 -7.35 4.45 24.27
CA GLU A 383 -6.13 3.95 24.91
C GLU A 383 -4.88 4.53 24.26
N PHE A 384 -3.91 4.93 25.07
CA PHE A 384 -2.67 5.57 24.62
C PHE A 384 -1.49 5.15 25.49
N ILE A 385 -0.34 4.96 24.85
CA ILE A 385 0.94 4.72 25.52
C ILE A 385 1.76 6.00 25.45
N ILE A 386 2.24 6.46 26.61
CA ILE A 386 3.03 7.69 26.73
C ILE A 386 4.43 7.30 27.26
N PRO A 387 5.49 7.42 26.45
CA PRO A 387 6.84 7.11 26.89
C PRO A 387 7.39 8.21 27.82
N PHE A 388 8.21 7.83 28.80
CA PHE A 388 8.85 8.76 29.74
C PHE A 388 10.38 8.76 29.60
N GLU A 389 10.98 9.95 29.56
CA GLU A 389 12.44 10.11 29.66
C GLU A 389 12.93 9.86 31.10
N LYS A 390 14.15 9.35 31.24
CA LYS A 390 14.81 9.07 32.52
C LYS A 390 14.81 10.31 33.42
N ASN A 391 14.35 10.17 34.66
CA ASN A 391 14.26 11.24 35.68
C ASN A 391 13.37 12.45 35.35
N LYS A 392 12.64 12.45 34.23
CA LYS A 392 11.69 13.54 33.89
C LYS A 392 10.33 13.26 34.53
N SER A 393 9.86 14.17 35.38
CA SER A 393 8.55 14.10 36.04
C SER A 393 7.54 15.13 35.51
N ASN A 394 8.04 16.21 34.91
CA ASN A 394 7.22 17.35 34.49
C ASN A 394 7.05 17.35 32.97
N TYR A 395 5.80 17.41 32.51
CA TYR A 395 5.44 17.50 31.09
C TYR A 395 5.35 18.93 30.62
N LYS A 396 5.68 19.16 29.34
CA LYS A 396 5.22 20.36 28.64
C LYS A 396 3.95 20.01 27.84
N PRO A 397 3.02 20.96 27.62
CA PRO A 397 1.82 20.73 26.84
C PRO A 397 2.06 20.16 25.43
N GLU A 398 3.23 20.40 24.83
CA GLU A 398 3.60 19.95 23.50
C GLU A 398 3.84 18.43 23.42
N ASP A 399 4.29 17.80 24.51
CA ASP A 399 4.64 16.37 24.56
C ASP A 399 3.40 15.45 24.51
N ILE A 400 2.21 16.00 24.80
CA ILE A 400 0.91 15.31 24.74
C ILE A 400 0.04 15.77 23.56
N GLU A 401 0.56 16.64 22.68
CA GLU A 401 -0.18 17.17 21.53
C GLU A 401 -0.67 16.08 20.55
N PRO A 402 0.04 14.96 20.31
CA PRO A 402 -0.47 13.86 19.47
C PRO A 402 -1.74 13.19 20.03
N LEU A 403 -1.84 13.06 21.35
CA LEU A 403 -3.04 12.59 22.05
C LEU A 403 -4.18 13.60 21.88
N ILE A 404 -3.87 14.88 22.11
CA ILE A 404 -4.82 16.00 22.02
C ILE A 404 -5.37 16.17 20.59
N LYS A 405 -4.56 15.94 19.57
CA LYS A 405 -5.00 16.05 18.18
C LYS A 405 -6.00 14.96 17.79
N LYS A 406 -5.85 13.74 18.33
CA LYS A 406 -6.81 12.64 18.13
C LYS A 406 -8.12 12.84 18.88
N LEU A 407 -8.09 13.66 19.92
CA LEU A 407 -9.25 14.09 20.66
C LEU A 407 -10.07 15.16 19.89
N LYS A 408 -9.51 15.89 18.91
CA LYS A 408 -10.20 16.98 18.19
C LYS A 408 -11.27 16.56 17.16
N GLU A 409 -11.83 15.35 17.25
CA GLU A 409 -12.97 14.92 16.45
C GLU A 409 -13.96 14.12 17.32
N PRO A 410 -15.28 14.43 17.34
CA PRO A 410 -15.96 15.68 17.76
C PRO A 410 -15.83 16.00 19.27
N ASP A 411 -16.45 17.08 19.77
CA ASP A 411 -16.39 17.51 21.19
C ASP A 411 -16.77 16.40 22.18
N PHE A 412 -15.84 16.04 23.08
CA PHE A 412 -16.00 14.97 24.07
C PHE A 412 -15.79 15.53 25.50
N ILE A 413 -16.43 14.89 26.47
CA ILE A 413 -16.27 15.19 27.90
C ILE A 413 -15.60 13.99 28.56
N ILE A 414 -14.44 14.19 29.18
CA ILE A 414 -13.74 13.11 29.87
C ILE A 414 -14.47 12.81 31.18
N ASN A 415 -15.17 11.68 31.23
CA ASN A 415 -15.90 11.22 32.42
C ASN A 415 -14.97 10.51 33.41
N LYS A 416 -14.11 9.62 32.91
CA LYS A 416 -13.19 8.80 33.73
C LYS A 416 -11.81 8.70 33.09
N LEU A 417 -10.76 8.80 33.90
CA LEU A 417 -9.39 8.48 33.54
C LEU A 417 -8.91 7.27 34.34
N SER A 418 -8.26 6.34 33.67
CA SER A 418 -7.52 5.25 34.31
C SER A 418 -6.08 5.35 33.84
N ILE A 419 -5.17 5.65 34.76
CA ILE A 419 -3.74 5.77 34.45
C ILE A 419 -3.03 4.62 35.14
N ILE A 420 -2.42 3.76 34.34
CA ILE A 420 -1.53 2.71 34.81
C ILE A 420 -0.11 3.19 34.56
N ALA A 421 0.65 3.41 35.64
CA ALA A 421 2.03 3.83 35.57
C ALA A 421 2.94 2.69 36.00
N TYR A 422 3.89 2.34 35.14
CA TYR A 422 4.78 1.21 35.36
C TYR A 422 6.19 1.66 35.82
N SER A 423 6.78 0.96 36.78
CA SER A 423 8.17 1.16 37.24
C SER A 423 9.12 0.33 36.39
N SER A 424 10.29 0.91 36.07
CA SER A 424 11.46 0.06 35.85
C SER A 424 11.83 -0.61 37.17
N ILE A 425 12.23 -1.87 37.11
CA ILE A 425 12.52 -2.72 38.26
C ILE A 425 13.70 -2.19 39.10
N GLU A 426 14.54 -1.32 38.55
CA GLU A 426 15.86 -0.96 39.09
C GLU A 426 15.86 0.11 40.20
N GLY A 427 14.73 0.77 40.47
CA GLY A 427 14.67 1.88 41.44
C GLY A 427 14.00 1.52 42.77
N ASN A 428 14.32 2.27 43.83
CA ASN A 428 13.72 2.08 45.15
C ASN A 428 12.20 2.29 45.10
N ASP A 429 11.46 1.31 45.62
CA ASP A 429 10.00 1.19 45.56
C ASP A 429 9.26 2.49 45.98
N GLU A 430 9.73 3.17 47.03
CA GLU A 430 9.08 4.39 47.53
C GLU A 430 9.30 5.61 46.61
N THR A 431 10.50 5.74 46.04
CA THR A 431 10.85 6.89 45.17
C THR A 431 10.22 6.75 43.79
N ASN A 432 10.14 5.51 43.26
CA ASN A 432 9.48 5.20 42.00
C ASN A 432 7.96 5.40 42.09
N LYS A 433 7.33 4.96 43.19
CA LYS A 433 5.90 5.19 43.46
C LYS A 433 5.59 6.69 43.53
N ALA A 434 6.43 7.47 44.22
CA ALA A 434 6.28 8.92 44.29
C ALA A 434 6.45 9.59 42.90
N LEU A 435 7.45 9.17 42.12
CA LEU A 435 7.70 9.70 40.78
C LEU A 435 6.56 9.40 39.81
N GLN A 436 6.02 8.18 39.81
CA GLN A 436 4.89 7.78 38.98
C GLN A 436 3.60 8.51 39.36
N LYS A 437 3.36 8.67 40.66
CA LYS A 437 2.24 9.45 41.15
C LYS A 437 2.33 10.90 40.64
N ASN A 438 3.49 11.53 40.76
CA ASN A 438 3.72 12.89 40.26
C ASN A 438 3.53 12.99 38.73
N ARG A 439 3.98 11.98 37.97
CA ARG A 439 3.79 11.89 36.51
C ARG A 439 2.31 11.77 36.12
N ALA A 440 1.60 10.85 36.77
CA ALA A 440 0.18 10.64 36.54
C ALA A 440 -0.64 11.89 36.93
N GLU A 441 -0.28 12.57 38.02
CA GLU A 441 -0.88 13.85 38.42
C GLU A 441 -0.61 14.98 37.40
N SER A 442 0.59 15.03 36.81
CA SER A 442 0.93 15.98 35.74
C SER A 442 0.00 15.82 34.52
N ILE A 443 -0.23 14.57 34.09
CA ILE A 443 -1.15 14.25 32.98
C ILE A 443 -2.59 14.63 33.34
N VAL A 444 -3.04 14.28 34.55
CA VAL A 444 -4.39 14.64 35.03
C VAL A 444 -4.58 16.16 35.04
N ASN A 445 -3.58 16.93 35.46
CA ASN A 445 -3.65 18.40 35.49
C ASN A 445 -3.68 19.01 34.09
N ALA A 446 -2.90 18.47 33.15
CA ALA A 446 -2.91 18.90 31.75
C ALA A 446 -4.26 18.64 31.06
N LEU A 447 -4.96 17.56 31.43
CA LEU A 447 -6.30 17.25 30.91
C LEU A 447 -7.40 18.06 31.63
N LYS A 448 -7.27 18.28 32.95
CA LYS A 448 -8.19 19.13 33.72
C LYS A 448 -8.20 20.58 33.23
N SER A 449 -7.06 21.14 32.82
CA SER A 449 -7.00 22.53 32.33
C SER A 449 -7.82 22.78 31.07
N ARG A 450 -8.27 21.72 30.37
CA ARG A 450 -9.04 21.79 29.13
C ARG A 450 -10.53 21.54 29.28
N GLN A 451 -11.02 21.17 30.47
CA GLN A 451 -12.45 21.00 30.71
C GLN A 451 -12.90 21.54 32.06
N THR A 452 -14.11 22.10 32.11
CA THR A 452 -14.69 22.65 33.34
C THR A 452 -15.34 21.59 34.22
N LYS A 453 -15.72 20.43 33.65
CA LYS A 453 -16.32 19.32 34.40
C LYS A 453 -15.25 18.50 35.15
N LYS A 454 -15.56 18.11 36.39
CA LYS A 454 -14.68 17.28 37.23
C LYS A 454 -14.48 15.90 36.59
N VAL A 455 -13.23 15.51 36.38
CA VAL A 455 -12.84 14.18 35.92
C VAL A 455 -12.67 13.25 37.12
N ALA A 456 -13.34 12.10 37.14
CA ALA A 456 -12.98 11.02 38.06
C ALA A 456 -11.74 10.31 37.53
N TYR A 457 -10.70 10.14 38.34
CA TYR A 457 -9.47 9.48 37.91
C TYR A 457 -9.02 8.43 38.93
N ASN A 458 -8.49 7.33 38.42
CA ASN A 458 -7.79 6.32 39.22
C ASN A 458 -6.36 6.20 38.72
N ILE A 459 -5.40 6.23 39.64
CA ILE A 459 -3.98 6.05 39.35
C ILE A 459 -3.57 4.75 40.01
N THR A 460 -3.21 3.76 39.20
CA THR A 460 -2.63 2.51 39.67
C THR A 460 -1.17 2.49 39.31
N THR A 461 -0.30 2.39 40.31
CA THR A 461 1.13 2.19 40.14
C THR A 461 1.44 0.70 40.26
N GLY A 462 2.23 0.17 39.35
CA GLY A 462 2.68 -1.22 39.37
C GLY A 462 4.08 -1.33 38.80
N ASP A 463 4.72 -2.46 39.04
CA ASP A 463 6.04 -2.74 38.48
C ASP A 463 5.88 -3.43 37.13
N ASN A 464 6.70 -3.06 36.13
CA ASN A 464 6.60 -3.67 34.81
C ASN A 464 7.27 -5.06 34.75
N ILE A 465 6.95 -5.93 35.71
CA ILE A 465 7.69 -7.17 35.90
C ILE A 465 7.53 -8.14 34.74
N GLU A 466 6.36 -8.16 34.09
CA GLU A 466 6.10 -9.08 32.98
C GLU A 466 6.82 -8.63 31.71
N ASP A 467 6.83 -7.33 31.39
CA ASP A 467 7.62 -6.80 30.27
C ASP A 467 9.12 -6.91 30.57
N PHE A 468 9.56 -6.66 31.81
CA PHE A 468 10.94 -6.88 32.23
C PHE A 468 11.36 -8.34 32.02
N LYS A 469 10.53 -9.30 32.45
CA LYS A 469 10.77 -10.74 32.23
C LYS A 469 10.83 -11.05 30.74
N HIS A 470 9.91 -10.52 29.96
CA HIS A 470 9.87 -10.68 28.51
C HIS A 470 11.14 -10.13 27.83
N ASP A 471 11.63 -8.98 28.28
CA ASP A 471 12.81 -8.32 27.71
C ASP A 471 14.12 -9.00 28.09
N VAL A 472 14.22 -9.56 29.31
CA VAL A 472 15.41 -10.33 29.71
C VAL A 472 15.40 -11.78 29.22
N LEU A 473 14.23 -12.33 28.86
CA LEU A 473 14.08 -13.66 28.28
C LEU A 473 14.77 -13.73 26.90
N GLY A 474 15.77 -14.59 26.78
CA GLY A 474 16.58 -14.72 25.56
C GLY A 474 17.94 -13.99 25.62
N THR A 475 18.16 -13.18 26.66
CA THR A 475 19.45 -12.48 26.88
C THR A 475 20.35 -13.19 27.90
N GLU A 476 21.55 -12.67 28.13
CA GLU A 476 22.46 -13.16 29.19
C GLU A 476 21.87 -13.03 30.62
N PHE A 477 20.78 -12.28 30.77
CA PHE A 477 20.07 -12.03 32.02
C PHE A 477 18.78 -12.84 32.16
N ALA A 478 18.55 -13.86 31.33
CA ALA A 478 17.34 -14.70 31.37
C ALA A 478 17.15 -15.40 32.73
N ASN A 479 18.21 -15.59 33.52
CA ASN A 479 18.13 -16.09 34.89
C ASN A 479 17.36 -15.14 35.83
N ILE A 480 17.35 -13.84 35.55
CA ILE A 480 16.63 -12.81 36.33
C ILE A 480 15.11 -12.89 36.08
N ALA A 481 14.65 -13.38 34.92
CA ALA A 481 13.22 -13.53 34.64
C ALA A 481 12.50 -14.54 35.55
N ASN A 482 13.24 -15.50 36.11
CA ASN A 482 12.69 -16.52 36.99
C ASN A 482 12.75 -16.13 38.47
N MET A 483 13.32 -14.97 38.80
CA MET A 483 13.42 -14.47 40.17
C MET A 483 12.15 -13.72 40.58
N SER A 484 11.86 -13.67 41.87
CA SER A 484 10.87 -12.72 42.39
C SER A 484 11.37 -11.28 42.24
N VAL A 485 10.45 -10.30 42.27
CA VAL A 485 10.78 -8.87 42.09
C VAL A 485 11.90 -8.41 43.04
N SER A 486 11.82 -8.82 44.32
CA SER A 486 12.82 -8.46 45.33
C SER A 486 14.18 -9.11 45.07
N GLU A 487 14.21 -10.36 44.60
CA GLU A 487 15.45 -11.07 44.27
C GLU A 487 16.11 -10.49 43.02
N ALA A 488 15.30 -10.13 42.01
CA ALA A 488 15.78 -9.46 40.80
C ALA A 488 16.39 -8.08 41.13
N GLN A 489 15.72 -7.29 41.98
CA GLN A 489 16.20 -5.99 42.45
C GLN A 489 17.54 -6.09 43.19
N GLU A 490 17.66 -7.05 44.11
CA GLU A 490 18.88 -7.27 44.88
C GLU A 490 20.02 -7.76 43.96
N TYR A 491 19.72 -8.67 43.03
CA TYR A 491 20.68 -9.19 42.08
C TYR A 491 21.21 -8.11 41.13
N ILE A 492 20.34 -7.25 40.61
CA ILE A 492 20.72 -6.12 39.73
C ILE A 492 21.59 -5.12 40.48
N SER A 493 21.22 -4.79 41.72
CA SER A 493 21.93 -3.82 42.56
C SER A 493 23.30 -4.33 42.99
N LYS A 494 23.39 -5.59 43.44
CA LYS A 494 24.64 -6.21 43.92
C LYS A 494 25.68 -6.41 42.82
N ASN A 495 25.23 -6.62 41.59
CA ASN A 495 26.10 -6.88 40.44
C ASN A 495 26.28 -5.65 39.51
N ASN A 496 25.75 -4.47 39.88
CA ASN A 496 25.81 -3.24 39.08
C ASN A 496 25.37 -3.44 37.61
N LEU A 497 24.29 -4.19 37.38
CA LEU A 497 23.86 -4.61 36.04
C LEU A 497 23.03 -3.56 35.28
N ILE A 498 22.69 -2.46 35.94
CA ILE A 498 21.82 -1.37 35.43
C ILE A 498 22.25 -0.90 34.03
N ASN A 499 23.54 -0.58 33.85
CA ASN A 499 24.04 -0.07 32.56
C ASN A 499 24.05 -1.13 31.44
N LYS A 500 23.98 -2.42 31.80
CA LYS A 500 23.94 -3.53 30.84
C LYS A 500 22.51 -3.96 30.50
N LEU A 501 21.57 -3.74 31.40
CA LEU A 501 20.14 -4.02 31.21
C LEU A 501 19.43 -2.87 30.47
N GLU A 502 19.84 -1.62 30.67
CA GLU A 502 19.24 -0.45 30.01
C GLU A 502 19.08 -0.55 28.47
N PRO A 503 20.01 -1.16 27.70
CA PRO A 503 19.86 -1.33 26.25
C PRO A 503 18.95 -2.51 25.82
N ILE A 504 18.43 -3.27 26.78
CA ILE A 504 17.65 -4.50 26.60
C ILE A 504 16.18 -4.25 26.94
N LEU A 505 15.92 -3.48 28.00
CA LEU A 505 14.58 -3.11 28.45
C LEU A 505 13.97 -2.06 27.51
N GLN A 506 12.82 -2.35 26.88
CA GLN A 506 12.20 -1.47 25.86
C GLN A 506 10.89 -0.81 26.30
#